data_AF-A0A2R3IVD0-F1
#
_entry.id   AF-A0A2R3IVD0-F1
#
_cell.length_a   1.000
_cell.length_b   1.000
_cell.length_c   1.000
_cell.angle_alpha   90.00
_cell.angle_beta   90.00
_cell.angle_gamma   90.00
#
_symmetry.space_group_name_H-M   'P 1'
#
loop_
_entity.id
_entity.type
_entity.pdbx_description
1 polymer ?
#
loop_
_entity_poly.entity_id
_entity_poly.type
_entity_poly.pdbx_seq_one_letter_code
_entity_poly.pdbx_strand_id
1 'polypeptide(L)' 'MTPSRMRQLARRLATELGFQASELERMTLGDLLWWLAEGED' A
#
# COMPACT_ATOMS: atom_id res chain seq x y z
N MET A 1 14.97 5.47 -3.09
CA MET A 1 13.50 5.34 -3.20
C MET A 1 12.87 6.46 -2.37
N THR A 2 11.99 7.28 -2.94
CA THR A 2 11.50 8.48 -2.25
C THR A 2 10.40 8.11 -1.24
N PRO A 3 10.48 8.54 0.05
CA PRO A 3 9.45 8.29 1.07
C PRO A 3 8.03 8.69 0.65
N SER A 4 7.92 9.59 -0.33
CA SER A 4 6.65 10.01 -0.94
C SER A 4 5.92 8.89 -1.67
N ARG A 5 6.63 7.95 -2.31
CA ARG A 5 6.01 6.85 -3.08
C ARG A 5 5.38 5.80 -2.16
N MET A 6 6.06 5.42 -1.07
CA MET A 6 5.49 4.49 -0.08
C MET A 6 4.23 5.05 0.58
N ARG A 7 4.23 6.33 0.95
CA ARG A 7 3.03 7.00 1.51
C ARG A 7 1.86 7.01 0.53
N GLN A 8 2.13 7.20 -0.76
CA GLN A 8 1.08 7.19 -1.77
C GLN A 8 0.47 5.79 -1.94
N LEU A 9 1.29 4.74 -1.97
CA LEU A 9 0.82 3.36 -2.08
C LEU A 9 0.03 2.95 -0.83
N ALA A 10 0.53 3.26 0.37
CA ALA A 10 -0.17 3.00 1.61
C ALA A 10 -1.53 3.73 1.66
N ARG A 11 -1.60 4.98 1.21
CA ARG A 11 -2.85 5.73 1.14
C ARG A 11 -3.86 5.13 0.17
N ARG A 12 -3.39 4.63 -0.98
CA ARG A 12 -4.23 3.91 -1.93
C ARG A 12 -4.80 2.65 -1.29
N LEU A 13 -3.97 1.84 -0.64
CA LEU A 13 -4.42 0.64 0.05
C LEU A 13 -5.42 0.91 1.18
N ALA A 14 -5.21 1.97 1.96
CA ALA A 14 -6.19 2.39 2.97
C ALA A 14 -7.54 2.78 2.36
N THR A 15 -7.53 3.37 1.16
CA THR A 15 -8.73 3.90 0.50
C THR A 15 -9.46 2.84 -0.32
N GLU A 16 -8.72 2.03 -1.07
CA GLU A 16 -9.24 1.05 -2.03
C GLU A 16 -9.56 -0.28 -1.35
N LEU A 17 -8.74 -0.71 -0.39
CA LEU A 17 -8.86 -2.02 0.27
C LEU A 17 -9.17 -1.93 1.77
N GLY A 18 -9.24 -0.73 2.35
CA GLY A 18 -9.65 -0.53 3.75
C GLY A 18 -8.58 -0.86 4.80
N PHE A 19 -7.32 -1.02 4.39
CA PHE A 19 -6.22 -1.29 5.32
C PHE A 19 -6.06 -0.17 6.37
N GLN A 20 -5.86 -0.58 7.62
CA GLN A 20 -5.61 0.34 8.72
C GLN A 20 -4.15 0.80 8.73
N ALA A 21 -3.89 1.98 9.31
CA ALA A 21 -2.53 2.54 9.39
C ALA A 21 -1.53 1.59 10.06
N SER A 22 -1.96 0.89 11.12
CA SER A 22 -1.13 -0.08 11.84
C SER A 22 -0.74 -1.31 11.02
N GLU A 23 -1.55 -1.67 10.03
CA GLU A 23 -1.25 -2.76 9.09
C GLU A 23 -0.24 -2.29 8.05
N LEU A 24 -0.46 -1.10 7.50
CA LEU A 24 0.40 -0.49 6.48
C LEU A 24 1.80 -0.14 7.01
N GLU A 25 1.94 0.22 8.28
CA GLU A 25 3.23 0.49 8.93
C GLU A 25 4.13 -0.76 8.99
N ARG A 26 3.54 -1.95 8.97
CA ARG A 26 4.27 -3.22 8.98
C ARG A 26 4.55 -3.76 7.58
N MET A 27 3.95 -3.16 6.56
CA MET A 27 4.09 -3.61 5.17
C MET A 27 5.38 -3.07 4.56
N THR A 28 6.09 -3.96 3.87
CA THR A 28 7.21 -3.60 3.02
C THR A 28 6.69 -3.01 1.69
N LEU A 29 7.58 -2.39 0.90
CA LEU A 29 7.19 -1.95 -0.45
C LEU A 29 6.66 -3.13 -1.29
N GLY A 30 7.25 -4.32 -1.17
CA GLY A 30 6.83 -5.49 -1.93
C GLY A 30 5.39 -5.86 -1.62
N ASP A 31 5.01 -5.81 -0.34
CA ASP A 31 3.63 -6.08 0.10
C ASP A 31 2.66 -5.03 -0.46
N LEU A 32 3.02 -3.74 -0.37
CA LEU A 32 2.18 -2.66 -0.88
C LEU A 32 1.95 -2.78 -2.40
N LEU A 33 2.98 -3.18 -3.14
CA LEU A 33 2.87 -3.37 -4.59
C LEU A 33 2.09 -4.63 -4.96
N TRP A 34 2.26 -5.72 -4.20
CA TRP A 34 1.53 -6.96 -4.42
C TRP A 34 0.02 -6.75 -4.26
N TRP A 35 -0.40 -6.12 -3.15
CA TRP A 35 -1.81 -5.82 -2.90
C TRP A 35 -2.45 -4.89 -3.95
N LEU A 36 -1.66 -3.99 -4.55
CA LEU A 36 -2.14 -3.09 -5.60
C LEU A 36 -2.09 -3.70 -7.01
N ALA A 37 -1.35 -4.80 -7.21
CA ALA A 37 -1.25 -5.49 -8.48
C ALA A 37 -2.38 -6.53 -8.69
N GLU A 38 -3.02 -7.02 -7.62
CA GLU A 38 -4.19 -7.91 -7.72
C GLU A 38 -5.50 -7.20 -8.14
N GLY A 39 -5.45 -5.89 -8.46
CA GLY A 39 -6.61 -5.10 -8.92
C GLY A 39 -6.70 -4.85 -10.42
N GLU A 40 -5.76 -5.38 -11.22
CA GLU A 40 -5.79 -5.34 -12.69
C GLU A 40 -6.17 -6.72 -13.25
N ASP A 41 -7.46 -7.08 -13.17
CA ASP A 41 -8.09 -8.14 -13.98
C ASP A 41 -8.96 -7.51 -15.08
#